data_AF-A0A5S5CGT7-F1
#
_entry.id   AF-A0A5S5CGT7-F1
#
_cell.length_a   1.000
_cell.length_b   1.000
_cell.length_c   1.000
_cell.angle_alpha   90.00
_cell.angle_beta   90.00
_cell.angle_gamma   90.00
#
_symmetry.space_group_name_H-M   'P 1'
#
loop_
_entity.id
_entity.type
_entity.pdbx_description
1 polymer ?
#
loop_
_entity_poly.entity_id
_entity_poly.type
_entity_poly.pdbx_seq_one_letter_code
_entity_poly.pdbx_strand_id
1 'polypeptide(L)'
;MSEGNSKTLIIISVLLLSIGIPSAIQMIFFLSFPGFYEKGFLTGIGQLFICGITIVGNAIIIPYRGLFFFNRYVHQFGIETGKSKLIRKVALLLLISAVLQILLTITVENPFKDPPVPQFF
;
A
#
# COMPACT_ATOMS: atom_id res chain seq x y z
N MET A 1 -11.02 -19.55 -23.27
CA MET A 1 -10.45 -19.38 -21.92
C MET A 1 -11.48 -18.69 -21.04
N SER A 2 -11.96 -19.39 -20.01
CA SER A 2 -13.11 -19.03 -19.18
C SER A 2 -12.97 -17.66 -18.50
N GLU A 3 -14.03 -16.85 -18.52
CA GLU A 3 -14.14 -15.55 -17.84
C GLU A 3 -13.79 -15.60 -16.34
N GLY A 4 -13.90 -16.78 -15.70
CA GLY A 4 -13.52 -16.99 -14.30
C GLY A 4 -12.02 -16.78 -14.05
N ASN A 5 -11.15 -17.24 -14.95
CA ASN A 5 -9.69 -17.15 -14.76
C ASN A 5 -9.18 -15.71 -14.83
N SER A 6 -9.82 -14.87 -15.66
CA SER A 6 -9.43 -13.46 -15.81
C SER A 6 -9.76 -12.62 -14.57
N LYS A 7 -10.87 -12.92 -13.88
CA LYS A 7 -11.27 -12.21 -12.65
C LYS A 7 -10.32 -12.55 -11.49
N THR A 8 -9.97 -13.82 -11.34
CA THR A 8 -9.02 -14.28 -10.33
C THR A 8 -7.64 -13.66 -10.52
N LEU A 9 -7.15 -13.58 -11.76
CA LEU A 9 -5.88 -12.92 -12.09
C LEU A 9 -5.88 -11.45 -11.68
N ILE A 10 -6.93 -10.69 -11.98
CA ILE A 10 -7.04 -9.27 -11.62
C ILE A 10 -7.02 -9.09 -10.09
N ILE A 11 -7.76 -9.92 -9.35
CA ILE A 11 -7.79 -9.85 -7.89
C ILE A 11 -6.40 -10.14 -7.31
N ILE A 12 -5.73 -11.18 -7.80
CA ILE A 12 -4.38 -11.54 -7.35
C ILE A 12 -3.39 -10.40 -7.65
N SER A 13 -3.40 -9.85 -8.87
CA SER A 13 -2.52 -8.73 -9.22
C SER A 13 -2.75 -7.51 -8.33
N VAL A 14 -4.01 -7.21 -8.01
CA VAL A 14 -4.36 -6.09 -7.13
C VAL A 14 -3.91 -6.33 -5.69
N LEU A 15 -4.06 -7.55 -5.18
CA LEU A 15 -3.54 -7.93 -3.85
C LEU A 15 -2.01 -7.83 -3.81
N LEU A 16 -1.32 -8.30 -4.86
CA LEU A 16 0.13 -8.17 -4.97
C LEU A 16 0.57 -6.71 -4.97
N LEU A 17 -0.12 -5.82 -5.69
CA LEU A 17 0.18 -4.38 -5.67
C LEU A 17 -0.12 -3.73 -4.31
N SER A 18 -1.15 -4.21 -3.61
CA SER A 18 -1.54 -3.72 -2.28
C SER A 18 -0.46 -3.99 -1.22
N ILE A 19 0.32 -5.05 -1.40
CA ILE A 19 1.47 -5.40 -0.55
C ILE A 19 2.75 -4.76 -1.11
N GLY A 20 2.98 -4.93 -2.41
CA GLY A 20 4.23 -4.57 -3.07
C GLY A 20 4.52 -3.07 -3.04
N ILE A 21 3.51 -2.21 -3.22
CA ILE A 21 3.71 -0.75 -3.19
C ILE A 21 4.18 -0.29 -1.79
N PRO A 22 3.48 -0.63 -0.69
CA PRO A 22 3.95 -0.30 0.65
C PRO A 22 5.35 -0.83 0.98
N SER A 23 5.63 -2.08 0.62
CA SER A 23 6.94 -2.69 0.85
C SER A 23 8.04 -1.99 0.05
N ALA A 24 7.77 -1.61 -1.21
CA ALA A 24 8.71 -0.88 -2.05
C ALA A 24 9.01 0.51 -1.47
N ILE A 25 8.00 1.24 -0.99
CA ILE A 25 8.20 2.52 -0.31
C ILE A 25 9.11 2.35 0.90
N GLN A 26 8.83 1.36 1.77
CA GLN A 26 9.66 1.10 2.94
C GLN A 26 11.11 0.76 2.56
N MET A 27 11.30 -0.04 1.50
CA MET A 27 12.62 -0.39 0.99
C MET A 27 13.37 0.83 0.45
N ILE A 28 12.69 1.74 -0.26
CA ILE A 28 13.28 3.00 -0.72
C ILE A 28 13.77 3.83 0.48
N PHE A 29 12.99 3.90 1.55
CA PHE A 29 13.40 4.58 2.77
C PHE A 29 14.64 3.95 3.41
N PHE A 30 14.67 2.62 3.58
CA PHE A 30 15.86 1.90 4.09
C PHE A 30 17.12 2.15 3.26
N LEU A 31 17.00 2.14 1.93
CA LEU A 31 18.12 2.36 1.02
C LEU A 31 18.56 3.83 0.97
N SER A 32 17.63 4.77 1.15
CA SER A 32 17.93 6.21 1.06
C SER A 32 18.52 6.77 2.36
N PHE A 33 18.16 6.19 3.50
CA PHE A 33 18.57 6.67 4.83
C PHE A 33 19.24 5.59 5.69
N PRO A 34 20.25 4.83 5.19
CA PRO A 34 20.84 3.72 5.93
C PRO A 34 21.38 4.16 7.30
N GLY A 35 22.00 5.34 7.37
CA GLY A 35 22.52 5.91 8.62
C GLY A 35 21.44 6.26 9.66
N PHE A 36 20.16 6.40 9.29
CA PHE A 36 19.07 6.52 10.26
C PHE A 36 18.77 5.18 10.93
N TYR A 37 18.74 4.09 10.15
CA TYR A 37 18.37 2.76 10.65
C TYR A 37 19.51 2.04 11.38
N GLU A 38 20.77 2.43 11.14
CA GLU A 38 21.92 1.86 11.85
C GLU A 38 22.15 2.46 13.24
N LYS A 39 21.59 3.65 13.51
CA LYS A 39 21.86 4.41 14.75
C LYS A 39 21.03 3.96 15.96
N GLY A 40 19.94 3.20 15.77
CA GLY A 40 19.08 2.76 16.86
C GLY A 40 18.45 1.39 16.62
N PHE A 41 18.38 0.56 17.65
CA PHE A 41 17.69 -0.73 17.56
C PHE A 41 16.18 -0.58 17.26
N LEU A 42 15.58 0.56 17.64
CA LEU A 42 14.15 0.85 17.44
C LEU A 42 13.86 1.71 16.21
N THR A 43 14.87 2.28 15.55
CA THR A 43 14.66 3.14 14.38
C THR A 43 14.19 2.32 13.19
N GLY A 44 13.05 2.69 12.61
CA GLY A 44 12.40 1.98 11.52
C GLY A 44 11.26 1.06 11.97
N ILE A 45 11.09 0.80 13.26
CA ILE A 45 9.96 -0.02 13.75
C ILE A 45 8.64 0.72 13.55
N GLY A 46 8.59 2.03 13.85
CA GLY A 46 7.40 2.84 13.60
C GLY A 46 7.03 2.84 12.12
N GLN A 47 8.02 2.94 11.25
CA GLN A 47 7.80 2.91 9.80
C GLN A 47 7.35 1.53 9.29
N LEU A 48 7.92 0.45 9.81
CA LEU A 48 7.47 -0.92 9.53
C LEU A 48 6.02 -1.14 10.01
N PHE A 49 5.65 -0.58 11.15
CA PHE A 49 4.28 -0.64 11.66
C PHE A 49 3.30 0.12 10.75
N ILE A 50 3.64 1.33 10.32
CA ILE A 50 2.86 2.11 9.35
C ILE A 50 2.74 1.37 8.01
N CYS A 51 3.83 0.77 7.52
CA CYS A 51 3.82 -0.10 6.34
C CYS A 51 2.85 -1.26 6.52
N GLY A 52 2.91 -1.98 7.64
CA GLY A 52 2.02 -3.10 7.96
C GLY A 52 0.53 -2.69 7.99
N ILE A 53 0.20 -1.58 8.67
CA ILE A 53 -1.17 -1.02 8.68
C ILE A 53 -1.62 -0.69 7.25
N THR A 54 -0.74 -0.09 6.45
CA THR A 54 -1.07 0.29 5.07
C THR A 54 -1.36 -0.94 4.21
N ILE A 55 -0.58 -2.01 4.38
CA ILE A 55 -0.80 -3.30 3.71
C ILE A 55 -2.17 -3.88 4.09
N VAL A 56 -2.46 -3.97 5.38
CA VAL A 56 -3.75 -4.50 5.87
C VAL A 56 -4.91 -3.64 5.39
N GLY A 57 -4.78 -2.32 5.46
CA GLY A 57 -5.78 -1.37 4.97
C GLY A 57 -6.07 -1.55 3.47
N ASN A 58 -5.03 -1.61 2.64
CA ASN A 58 -5.18 -1.84 1.21
C ASN A 58 -5.80 -3.22 0.93
N ALA A 59 -5.35 -4.26 1.64
CA ALA A 59 -5.85 -5.62 1.49
C ALA A 59 -7.32 -5.80 1.93
N ILE A 60 -7.88 -4.91 2.75
CA ILE A 60 -9.30 -4.93 3.13
C ILE A 60 -10.13 -4.02 2.23
N ILE A 61 -9.70 -2.76 2.06
CA ILE A 61 -10.48 -1.71 1.39
C ILE A 61 -10.65 -2.03 -0.11
N ILE A 62 -9.60 -2.53 -0.75
CA ILE A 62 -9.58 -2.75 -2.19
C ILE A 62 -10.48 -3.92 -2.61
N PRO A 63 -10.42 -5.12 -1.99
CA PRO A 63 -11.37 -6.17 -2.31
C PRO A 63 -12.80 -5.83 -1.86
N TYR A 64 -13.00 -5.13 -0.73
CA TYR A 64 -14.35 -4.72 -0.32
C TYR A 64 -15.00 -3.77 -1.35
N ARG A 65 -14.29 -2.71 -1.77
CA ARG A 65 -14.79 -1.81 -2.82
C ARG A 65 -14.81 -2.49 -4.18
N GLY A 66 -13.85 -3.35 -4.47
CA GLY A 66 -13.76 -4.16 -5.67
C GLY A 66 -15.01 -5.03 -5.82
N LEU A 67 -15.30 -5.90 -4.86
CA LEU A 67 -16.47 -6.79 -4.85
C LEU A 67 -17.79 -6.02 -4.89
N PHE A 68 -17.93 -4.96 -4.09
CA PHE A 68 -19.17 -4.17 -4.04
C PHE A 68 -19.45 -3.44 -5.37
N PHE A 69 -18.42 -2.88 -6.00
CA PHE A 69 -18.58 -2.24 -7.30
C PHE A 69 -18.70 -3.26 -8.45
N PHE A 70 -18.00 -4.39 -8.38
CA PHE A 70 -18.06 -5.41 -9.42
C PHE A 70 -19.44 -6.06 -9.49
N ASN A 71 -20.04 -6.40 -8.33
CA ASN A 71 -21.40 -6.93 -8.29
C ASN A 71 -22.42 -5.93 -8.85
N ARG A 72 -22.29 -4.65 -8.50
CA ARG A 72 -23.23 -3.62 -8.97
C ARG A 72 -23.08 -3.32 -10.47
N TYR A 73 -21.86 -3.33 -11.00
CA TYR A 73 -21.61 -3.04 -12.41
C TYR A 73 -21.90 -4.22 -13.35
N VAL A 74 -21.54 -5.45 -12.96
CA VAL A 74 -21.84 -6.66 -13.74
C VAL A 74 -23.34 -6.89 -13.85
N HIS A 75 -24.10 -6.55 -12.81
CA HIS A 75 -25.55 -6.72 -12.80
C HIS A 75 -26.32 -5.62 -13.56
N GLN A 76 -25.69 -4.46 -13.83
CA GLN A 76 -26.40 -3.28 -14.33
C GLN A 76 -26.00 -2.85 -15.75
N PHE A 77 -24.78 -3.19 -16.21
CA PHE A 77 -24.27 -2.71 -17.50
C PHE A 77 -23.37 -3.73 -18.19
N GLY A 78 -23.85 -4.96 -18.40
CA GLY A 78 -23.10 -5.96 -19.18
C GLY A 78 -22.47 -5.31 -20.42
N ILE A 79 -21.13 -5.21 -20.42
CA ILE A 79 -20.19 -4.74 -21.47
C ILE A 79 -19.05 -3.88 -20.88
N GLU A 80 -17.84 -4.38 -21.11
CA GLU A 80 -16.43 -3.91 -21.04
C GLU A 80 -16.02 -2.47 -20.65
N THR A 81 -16.89 -1.45 -20.66
CA THR A 81 -16.52 -0.06 -20.30
C THR A 81 -16.27 0.16 -18.81
N GLY A 82 -16.73 -0.75 -17.94
CA GLY A 82 -16.53 -0.69 -16.49
C GLY A 82 -15.10 -0.95 -16.02
N LYS A 83 -14.31 -1.75 -16.76
CA LYS A 83 -12.97 -2.19 -16.33
C LYS A 83 -11.97 -1.02 -16.22
N SER A 84 -11.94 -0.13 -17.22
CA SER A 84 -11.05 1.04 -17.23
C SER A 84 -11.35 2.01 -16.07
N LYS A 85 -12.65 2.27 -15.80
CA LYS A 85 -13.05 3.11 -14.66
C LYS A 85 -12.69 2.50 -13.31
N LEU A 86 -12.80 1.17 -13.17
CA LEU A 86 -12.41 0.45 -11.96
C LEU A 86 -10.89 0.53 -11.73
N ILE A 87 -10.09 0.22 -12.76
CA ILE A 87 -8.62 0.27 -12.69
C ILE A 87 -8.16 1.67 -12.29
N ARG A 88 -8.71 2.73 -12.91
CA ARG A 88 -8.38 4.12 -12.57
C ARG A 88 -8.67 4.45 -11.10
N LYS A 89 -9.81 3.98 -10.56
CA LYS A 89 -10.17 4.19 -9.15
C LYS A 89 -9.24 3.44 -8.19
N VAL A 90 -8.91 2.19 -8.51
CA VAL A 90 -7.97 1.38 -7.71
C VAL A 90 -6.59 2.01 -7.73
N ALA A 91 -6.11 2.46 -8.90
CA ALA A 91 -4.84 3.16 -9.03
C ALA A 91 -4.82 4.46 -8.21
N LEU A 92 -5.88 5.27 -8.23
CA LEU A 92 -6.00 6.47 -7.40
C LEU A 92 -5.97 6.16 -5.91
N LEU A 93 -6.64 5.09 -5.47
CA LEU A 93 -6.62 4.66 -4.07
C LEU A 93 -5.22 4.22 -3.64
N LEU A 94 -4.53 3.43 -4.45
CA LEU A 94 -3.15 3.01 -4.19
C LEU A 94 -2.21 4.21 -4.15
N LEU A 95 -2.39 5.20 -5.03
CA LEU A 95 -1.60 6.44 -5.01
C LEU A 95 -1.82 7.24 -3.73
N ILE A 96 -3.08 7.45 -3.33
CA ILE A 96 -3.41 8.16 -2.09
C ILE A 96 -2.85 7.42 -0.87
N SER A 97 -2.98 6.09 -0.85
CA SER A 97 -2.44 5.21 0.19
C SER A 97 -0.91 5.31 0.29
N ALA A 98 -0.21 5.28 -0.85
CA ALA A 98 1.23 5.49 -0.93
C ALA A 98 1.66 6.86 -0.37
N VAL A 99 0.98 7.94 -0.77
CA VAL A 99 1.27 9.28 -0.25
C VAL A 99 1.03 9.36 1.26
N LEU A 100 -0.08 8.80 1.74
CA LEU A 100 -0.38 8.75 3.17
C LEU A 100 0.67 7.96 3.95
N GLN A 101 1.11 6.82 3.45
CA GLN A 101 2.18 6.03 4.07
C GLN A 101 3.45 6.87 4.19
N ILE A 102 3.90 7.53 3.12
CA ILE A 102 5.11 8.37 3.13
C ILE A 102 4.98 9.47 4.19
N LEU A 103 3.85 10.20 4.21
CA LEU A 103 3.62 11.28 5.16
C LEU A 103 3.59 10.77 6.60
N LEU A 104 2.91 9.66 6.88
CA LEU A 104 2.85 9.06 8.21
C LEU A 104 4.20 8.53 8.66
N THR A 105 4.93 7.85 7.77
CA THR A 105 6.31 7.38 8.00
C THR A 105 7.20 8.54 8.45
N ILE A 106 7.20 9.67 7.71
CA ILE A 106 8.00 10.86 8.06
C ILE A 106 7.53 11.50 9.38
N THR A 107 6.22 11.51 9.63
CA THR A 107 5.66 12.14 10.84
C THR A 107 5.97 11.34 12.10
N VAL A 108 5.91 10.00 12.02
CA VAL A 108 6.15 9.10 13.14
C VAL A 108 7.65 8.98 13.43
N GLU A 109 8.44 8.74 12.39
CA GLU A 109 9.88 8.57 12.49
C GLU A 109 10.52 9.33 11.33
N ASN A 110 10.90 10.58 11.57
CA ASN A 110 11.47 11.45 10.56
C ASN A 110 12.92 11.03 10.24
N PRO A 111 13.18 10.44 9.05
CA PRO A 111 14.53 10.00 8.70
C PRO A 111 15.44 11.15 8.25
N PHE A 112 14.88 12.35 8.05
CA PHE A 112 15.63 13.56 7.74
C PHE A 112 16.23 14.23 8.97
N LYS A 113 15.86 13.78 10.18
CA LYS A 113 16.40 14.25 11.44
C LYS A 113 17.12 13.10 12.13
N ASP A 114 18.30 13.37 12.68
CA ASP A 114 19.02 12.34 13.41
C ASP A 114 18.17 11.79 14.57
N PRO A 115 18.11 10.45 14.73
CA PRO A 115 17.39 9.86 15.84
C PRO A 115 18.07 10.27 17.15
N PRO A 116 17.30 10.47 18.24
CA PRO A 116 17.90 10.74 19.54
C PRO A 116 18.83 9.59 19.89
N VAL A 117 20.10 9.90 20.17
CA VAL A 117 21.08 8.91 20.62
C VAL A 117 20.51 8.28 21.89
N PRO A 118 20.38 6.96 21.98
CA PRO A 118 19.84 6.35 23.18
C PRO A 118 20.78 6.65 24.36
N GLN A 119 20.30 7.46 25.30
CA GLN A 119 21.00 7.74 26.55
C GLN A 119 20.83 6.53 27.47
N PHE A 120 21.66 5.50 27.26
CA PHE A 120 21.74 4.33 28.13
C PHE A 120 22.75 4.54 29.30
N PHE A 121 23.04 5.79 29.66
CA PHE A 121 23.96 6.15 30.73
C PHE A 121 23.38 7.26 31.61
#